data_AF-A0A2D7DEI6-F1
#
_entry.id   AF-A0A2D7DEI6-F1
#
_cell.length_a   1.000
_cell.length_b   1.000
_cell.length_c   1.000
_cell.angle_alpha   90.00
_cell.angle_beta   90.00
_cell.angle_gamma   90.00
#
_symmetry.space_group_name_H-M   'P 1'
#
loop_
_entity.id
_entity.type
_entity.pdbx_description
1 polymer ?
#
loop_
_entity_poly.entity_id
_entity_poly.type
_entity_poly.pdbx_seq_one_letter_code
_entity_poly.pdbx_strand_id
1 'polypeptide(L)'
;MDKYDYMILDIIQTYKQEQQAHIRLAVLERNFWKRIEADTDLSVGQARIGERITNLYLDGMLQNKNGYTLTKKGREQLALAPWKQNELV
;
A
#
# COMPACT_ATOMS: atom_id res chain seq x y z
N MET A 1 -6.65 -9.81 -3.36
CA MET A 1 -5.69 -8.99 -2.60
C MET A 1 -4.91 -9.88 -1.67
N ASP A 2 -3.59 -9.74 -1.68
CA ASP A 2 -2.69 -10.43 -0.75
C ASP A 2 -2.02 -9.45 0.25
N LYS A 3 -1.11 -9.97 1.07
CA LYS A 3 -0.33 -9.22 2.08
C LYS A 3 0.33 -7.96 1.49
N TYR A 4 0.86 -8.02 0.28
CA TYR A 4 1.60 -6.93 -0.35
C TYR A 4 0.68 -5.84 -0.86
N ASP A 5 -0.50 -6.23 -1.36
CA ASP A 5 -1.53 -5.26 -1.74
C ASP A 5 -1.97 -4.45 -0.51
N TYR A 6 -2.25 -5.12 0.62
CA TYR A 6 -2.55 -4.44 1.88
C TYR A 6 -1.39 -3.57 2.37
N MET A 7 -0.14 -3.99 2.17
CA MET A 7 1.03 -3.22 2.56
C MET A 7 1.14 -1.92 1.75
N ILE A 8 0.85 -1.97 0.44
CA ILE A 8 0.78 -0.78 -0.40
C ILE A 8 -0.30 0.19 0.10
N LEU A 9 -1.50 -0.31 0.40
CA LEU A 9 -2.59 0.52 0.93
C LEU A 9 -2.18 1.19 2.25
N ASP A 10 -1.55 0.42 3.14
CA ASP A 10 -1.10 0.89 4.46
C ASP A 10 -0.03 1.98 4.34
N ILE A 11 1.00 1.79 3.50
CA ILE A 11 2.04 2.82 3.26
C ILE A 11 1.41 4.13 2.77
N ILE A 12 0.45 4.06 1.84
CA ILE A 12 -0.22 5.24 1.30
C ILE A 12 -1.03 5.94 2.40
N GLN A 13 -1.74 5.17 3.24
CA GLN A 13 -2.54 5.71 4.34
C GLN A 13 -1.65 6.37 5.42
N THR A 14 -0.59 5.68 5.85
CA THR A 14 0.39 6.22 6.82
C THR A 14 1.02 7.50 6.31
N TYR A 15 1.49 7.52 5.06
CA TYR A 15 2.07 8.72 4.47
C TYR A 15 1.08 9.89 4.44
N LYS A 16 -0.19 9.64 4.11
CA LYS A 16 -1.22 10.68 4.14
C LYS A 16 -1.46 11.22 5.55
N GLN A 17 -1.43 10.37 6.57
CA GLN A 17 -1.63 10.79 7.97
C GLN A 17 -0.44 11.59 8.49
N GLU A 18 0.79 11.15 8.20
CA GLU A 18 2.01 11.79 8.70
C GLU A 18 2.37 13.07 7.93
N GLN A 19 2.28 13.04 6.61
CA GLN A 19 2.76 14.12 5.74
C GLN A 19 1.63 15.02 5.23
N GLN A 20 0.36 14.68 5.52
CA GLN A 20 -0.84 15.37 5.01
C GLN A 20 -0.89 15.50 3.47
N ALA A 21 -0.06 14.75 2.75
CA ALA A 21 0.14 14.84 1.29
C ALA A 21 -0.17 13.53 0.57
N HIS A 22 -0.26 13.58 -0.76
CA HIS A 22 -0.35 12.38 -1.60
C HIS A 22 1.05 11.83 -1.88
N ILE A 23 1.23 10.51 -1.82
CA ILE A 23 2.55 9.89 -1.95
C ILE A 23 2.97 9.79 -3.42
N ARG A 24 4.19 10.19 -3.75
CA ARG A 24 4.76 10.02 -5.10
C ARG A 24 5.21 8.57 -5.31
N LEU A 25 5.15 8.08 -6.55
CA LEU A 25 5.50 6.69 -6.89
C LEU A 25 6.85 6.25 -6.32
N ALA A 26 7.91 7.01 -6.58
CA ALA A 26 9.27 6.69 -6.10
C ALA A 26 9.38 6.62 -4.56
N VAL A 27 8.54 7.37 -3.84
CA VAL A 27 8.49 7.35 -2.37
C VAL A 27 7.74 6.11 -1.90
N LEU A 28 6.63 5.77 -2.56
CA LEU A 28 5.86 4.55 -2.28
C LEU A 28 6.72 3.30 -2.49
N GLU A 29 7.39 3.19 -3.63
CA GLU A 29 8.29 2.08 -3.95
C GLU A 29 9.39 1.94 -2.90
N ARG A 30 10.06 3.03 -2.54
CA ARG A 30 11.11 3.01 -1.51
C ARG A 30 10.59 2.51 -0.16
N ASN A 31 9.43 2.98 0.29
CA ASN A 31 8.84 2.55 1.57
C ASN A 31 8.42 1.08 1.52
N PHE A 32 7.91 0.62 0.38
CA PHE A 32 7.55 -0.78 0.18
C PHE A 32 8.79 -1.68 0.26
N TRP A 33 9.86 -1.34 -0.47
CA TRP A 33 11.12 -2.09 -0.42
C TRP A 33 11.67 -2.20 0.99
N LYS A 34 11.69 -1.10 1.76
CA LYS A 34 12.12 -1.12 3.17
C LYS A 34 11.31 -2.07 4.04
N ARG A 35 10.00 -2.19 3.81
CA ARG A 35 9.13 -3.08 4.60
C ARG A 35 9.32 -4.56 4.26
N ILE A 36 9.62 -4.87 3.00
CA ILE A 36 9.87 -6.26 2.57
C ILE A 36 11.34 -6.68 2.69
N GLU A 37 12.27 -5.75 2.90
CA GLU A 37 13.69 -6.06 3.17
C GLU A 37 13.87 -6.92 4.43
N ALA A 38 12.94 -6.79 5.39
CA ALA A 38 12.86 -7.62 6.59
C ALA A 38 12.15 -8.97 6.35
N ASP A 39 11.58 -9.19 5.16
CA ASP A 39 10.77 -10.35 4.78
C ASP A 39 11.63 -11.25 3.87
N THR A 40 12.23 -12.31 4.44
CA THR A 40 13.19 -13.19 3.75
C THR A 40 12.59 -14.00 2.60
N ASP A 41 11.26 -13.98 2.44
CA ASP A 41 10.53 -14.83 1.50
C ASP A 41 10.34 -14.23 0.09
N LEU A 42 10.81 -12.99 -0.16
CA LEU A 42 10.65 -12.36 -1.48
C LEU A 42 11.94 -11.95 -2.17
N SER A 43 12.09 -12.43 -3.39
CA SER A 43 13.04 -11.85 -4.36
C SER A 43 12.45 -10.61 -5.04
N VAL A 44 13.31 -9.66 -5.42
CA VAL A 44 12.96 -8.40 -6.11
C VAL A 44 12.08 -8.61 -7.34
N GLY A 45 12.25 -9.72 -8.07
CA GLY A 45 11.45 -10.06 -9.25
C GLY A 45 10.02 -10.52 -8.95
N GLN A 46 9.73 -10.98 -7.73
CA GLN A 46 8.42 -11.52 -7.35
C GLN A 46 7.48 -10.45 -6.77
N ALA A 47 8.03 -9.35 -6.26
CA ALA A 47 7.24 -8.30 -5.62
C ALA A 47 6.28 -7.60 -6.59
N ARG A 48 6.70 -7.45 -7.86
CA ARG A 48 5.93 -6.83 -8.96
C ARG A 48 5.14 -5.58 -8.54
N ILE A 49 5.78 -4.69 -7.78
CA ILE A 49 5.09 -3.56 -7.12
C ILE A 49 4.35 -2.66 -8.12
N GLY A 50 4.93 -2.39 -9.29
CA GLY A 50 4.29 -1.58 -10.33
C GLY A 50 3.00 -2.19 -10.88
N GLU A 51 2.97 -3.51 -11.08
CA GLU A 51 1.77 -4.25 -11.50
C GLU A 51 0.68 -4.17 -10.42
N ARG A 52 1.07 -4.35 -9.16
CA ARG A 52 0.15 -4.26 -8.02
C ARG A 52 -0.46 -2.87 -7.87
N ILE A 53 0.34 -1.82 -7.96
CA ILE A 53 -0.15 -0.43 -7.90
C ILE A 53 -1.13 -0.17 -9.05
N THR A 54 -0.81 -0.64 -10.25
CA THR A 54 -1.69 -0.55 -11.42
C THR A 54 -3.03 -1.24 -11.16
N ASN A 55 -3.01 -2.49 -10.69
CA ASN A 55 -4.23 -3.25 -10.41
C ASN A 55 -5.07 -2.60 -9.30
N LEU A 56 -4.44 -2.12 -8.22
CA LEU A 56 -5.15 -1.41 -7.15
C LEU A 56 -5.78 -0.09 -7.62
N TYR A 57 -5.15 0.60 -8.58
CA TYR A 57 -5.73 1.78 -9.22
C TYR A 57 -6.93 1.40 -10.10
N LEU A 58 -6.80 0.38 -10.96
CA LEU A 58 -7.87 -0.10 -11.83
C LEU A 58 -9.08 -0.63 -11.03
N ASP A 59 -8.83 -1.28 -9.89
CA ASP A 59 -9.86 -1.77 -8.97
C ASP A 59 -10.52 -0.66 -8.15
N GLY A 60 -10.08 0.60 -8.30
CA GLY A 60 -10.63 1.75 -7.60
C GLY A 60 -10.25 1.83 -6.12
N MET A 61 -9.22 1.11 -5.68
CA MET A 61 -8.67 1.22 -4.31
C MET A 61 -7.83 2.48 -4.15
N LEU A 62 -7.14 2.87 -5.22
CA LEU A 62 -6.28 4.05 -5.29
C LEU A 62 -6.84 5.09 -6.26
N GLN A 63 -6.49 6.35 -6.03
CA GLN A 63 -6.60 7.42 -7.02
C GLN A 63 -5.27 8.17 -7.10
N ASN A 64 -4.93 8.67 -8.28
CA ASN A 64 -3.74 9.49 -8.49
C ASN A 64 -4.17 10.95 -8.75
N LYS A 65 -3.80 11.85 -7.83
CA LYS A 65 -4.08 13.29 -7.88
C LYS A 65 -2.80 14.05 -7.51
N ASN A 66 -1.83 14.09 -8.42
CA ASN A 66 -0.46 14.55 -8.14
C ASN A 66 0.24 13.69 -7.07
N GLY A 67 0.00 12.39 -7.09
CA GLY A 67 0.41 11.43 -6.07
C GLY A 67 -0.75 10.49 -5.72
N TYR A 68 -0.43 9.34 -5.15
CA TYR A 68 -1.40 8.32 -4.78
C TYR A 68 -2.04 8.62 -3.42
N THR A 69 -3.33 8.32 -3.33
CA THR A 69 -4.09 8.32 -2.07
C THR A 69 -5.20 7.26 -2.13
N LEU A 70 -5.67 6.82 -0.97
CA LEU A 70 -6.75 5.83 -0.88
C LEU A 70 -8.11 6.44 -1.25
N THR A 71 -8.91 5.68 -1.97
CA THR A 71 -10.35 5.97 -2.11
C THR A 71 -11.09 5.55 -0.83
N LYS A 72 -12.41 5.77 -0.78
CA LYS A 72 -13.24 5.21 0.30
C LYS A 72 -13.14 3.68 0.33
N LYS A 73 -13.29 3.04 -0.83
CA LYS A 73 -13.15 1.59 -1.02
C LYS A 73 -11.78 1.09 -0.55
N GLY A 74 -10.70 1.81 -0.90
CA GLY A 74 -9.35 1.46 -0.46
C GLY A 74 -9.17 1.50 1.07
N ARG A 75 -9.78 2.48 1.75
CA ARG A 75 -9.75 2.56 3.22
C ARG A 75 -10.55 1.45 3.88
N GLU A 76 -11.75 1.17 3.36
CA GLU A 76 -12.59 0.07 3.84
C GLU A 76 -11.88 -1.28 3.68
N GLN A 77 -11.21 -1.47 2.54
CA GLN A 77 -10.41 -2.66 2.31
C GLN A 77 -9.22 -2.73 3.26
N LEU A 78 -8.47 -1.64 3.46
CA LEU A 78 -7.35 -1.60 4.40
C LEU A 78 -7.77 -1.96 5.84
N ALA A 79 -8.99 -1.64 6.26
CA ALA A 79 -9.51 -2.03 7.57
C ALA A 79 -9.61 -3.55 7.76
N LEU A 80 -9.64 -4.32 6.66
CA LEU A 80 -9.63 -5.78 6.67
C LEU A 80 -8.22 -6.38 6.63
N ALA A 81 -7.17 -5.57 6.76
CA ALA A 81 -5.79 -6.05 6.71
C ALA A 81 -5.51 -7.06 7.83
N PRO A 82 -4.77 -8.15 7.57
CA PRO A 82 -4.53 -9.22 8.55
C PRO A 82 -3.90 -8.76 9.87
N TRP A 83 -3.07 -7.70 9.83
CA TRP A 83 -2.43 -7.15 11.03
C TRP A 83 -3.30 -6.15 11.80
N LYS A 84 -4.42 -5.67 11.23
CA LYS A 84 -5.38 -4.82 11.93
C LYS A 84 -6.37 -5.61 12.78
N GLN A 85 -6.50 -6.92 12.56
CA GLN A 85 -7.34 -7.79 13.38
C GLN A 85 -6.77 -8.00 14.81
N ASN A 86 -5.49 -7.71 15.04
CA ASN A 86 -4.86 -7.78 16.37
C ASN A 86 -5.02 -6.51 17.23
N GLU A 87 -5.62 -5.42 16.72
CA GLU A 87 -5.86 -4.19 17.51
C GLU A 87 -7.21 -4.19 18.26
N LEU A 88 -7.99 -5.28 18.18
CA LEU A 88 -9.33 -5.41 18.78
C LEU A 88 -9.41 -6.43 19.95
N VAL A 89 -8.27 -6.78 20.57
CA VAL A 89 -8.21 -7.65 21.77
C VAL A 89 -7.72 -6.88 22.98
#